data_AF-A0A3P7JPV6-F1
#
_entry.id   AF-A0A3P7JPV6-F1
#
_cell.length_a   1.000
_cell.length_b   1.000
_cell.length_c   1.000
_cell.angle_alpha   90.00
_cell.angle_beta   90.00
_cell.angle_gamma   90.00
#
_symmetry.space_group_name_H-M   'P 1'
#
loop_
_entity.id
_entity.type
_entity.pdbx_description
1 polymer ?
#
loop_
_entity_poly.entity_id
_entity_poly.type
_entity_poly.pdbx_seq_one_letter_code
_entity_poly.pdbx_strand_id
1 'polypeptide(L)'
;MKSTWELLENRVIYYECVIRALLMALDVPIGKLHFGHCVYPLLSGNTPLTCCGYAGKCRSETLSELVRKEYTFDVLRLCGQVSQRDALRAGAEVVKQVDSPLLSGLLYPLLQALDEQYLKV
;
A
#
# COMPACT_ATOMS: atom_id res chain seq x y z
N MET A 1 12.81 15.42 7.12
CA MET A 1 13.43 14.10 6.82
C MET A 1 12.32 13.12 6.49
N LYS A 2 12.46 12.30 5.45
CA LYS A 2 11.55 11.17 5.21
C LYS A 2 11.75 10.12 6.33
N SER A 3 10.69 9.41 6.73
CA SER A 3 10.72 8.40 7.79
C SER A 3 11.60 7.19 7.45
N THR A 4 12.16 6.51 8.45
CA THR A 4 12.90 5.25 8.28
C THR A 4 11.96 4.09 7.96
N TRP A 5 12.48 3.03 7.32
CA TRP A 5 11.71 1.83 6.98
C TRP A 5 11.13 1.14 8.22
N GLU A 6 11.94 0.99 9.27
CA GLU A 6 11.49 0.43 10.56
C GLU A 6 10.35 1.24 11.18
N LEU A 7 10.39 2.57 11.10
CA LEU A 7 9.31 3.41 11.59
C LEU A 7 8.03 3.23 10.75
N LEU A 8 8.15 3.00 9.44
CA LEU A 8 7.01 2.73 8.57
C LEU A 8 6.38 1.37 8.90
N GLU A 9 7.18 0.33 9.13
CA GLU A 9 6.70 -0.99 9.55
C GLU A 9 5.94 -0.91 10.89
N ASN A 10 6.51 -0.21 11.87
CA ASN A 10 5.85 0.03 13.15
C ASN A 10 4.52 0.79 12.99
N ARG A 11 4.44 1.74 12.05
CA ARG A 11 3.19 2.44 11.73
C ARG A 11 2.14 1.51 11.12
N VAL A 12 2.54 0.64 10.19
CA VAL A 12 1.63 -0.35 9.57
C VAL A 12 1.02 -1.23 10.65
N ILE A 13 1.84 -1.78 11.55
CA ILE A 13 1.39 -2.62 12.67
C ILE A 13 0.43 -1.83 13.56
N TYR A 14 0.80 -0.59 13.93
CA TYR A 14 -0.03 0.27 14.75
C TYR A 14 -1.42 0.49 14.13
N TYR A 15 -1.50 0.87 12.86
CA TYR A 15 -2.78 1.09 12.17
C TYR A 15 -3.62 -0.19 12.09
N GLU A 16 -3.01 -1.34 11.82
CA GLU A 16 -3.74 -2.60 11.79
C GLU A 16 -4.37 -2.92 13.15
N CYS A 17 -3.62 -2.78 14.24
CA CYS A 17 -4.15 -2.96 15.60
C CYS A 17 -5.28 -1.99 15.92
N VAL A 18 -5.11 -0.70 15.59
CA VAL A 18 -6.12 0.33 15.85
C VAL A 18 -7.40 0.07 15.06
N ILE A 19 -7.30 -0.27 13.77
CA ILE A 19 -8.46 -0.57 12.93
C ILE A 19 -9.20 -1.82 13.43
N ARG A 20 -8.47 -2.89 13.78
CA ARG A 20 -9.08 -4.10 14.35
C ARG A 20 -9.81 -3.78 15.66
N ALA A 21 -9.15 -3.07 16.57
CA ALA A 21 -9.75 -2.70 17.86
C ALA A 21 -11.01 -1.84 17.67
N LEU A 22 -10.99 -0.89 16.75
CA LEU A 22 -12.14 -0.04 16.42
C LEU A 22 -13.32 -0.88 15.89
N LEU A 23 -13.07 -1.78 14.93
CA LEU A 23 -14.11 -2.63 14.35
C LEU A 23 -14.70 -3.60 15.38
N MET A 24 -13.85 -4.16 16.26
CA MET A 24 -14.30 -5.01 17.36
C MET A 24 -15.13 -4.24 18.39
N ALA A 25 -14.76 -2.99 18.69
CA ALA A 25 -15.54 -2.13 19.59
C ALA A 25 -16.92 -1.74 19.02
N LEU A 26 -17.07 -1.78 17.69
CA LEU A 26 -18.34 -1.58 16.99
C LEU A 26 -19.09 -2.89 16.72
N ASP A 27 -18.67 -4.01 17.32
CA ASP A 27 -19.22 -5.36 17.12
C ASP A 27 -19.29 -5.79 15.64
N VAL A 28 -18.38 -5.28 14.79
CA VAL A 28 -18.30 -5.66 13.38
C VAL A 28 -17.48 -6.95 13.23
N PRO A 29 -18.03 -8.02 12.62
CA PRO A 29 -17.30 -9.28 12.44
C PRO A 29 -16.17 -9.14 11.42
N ILE A 30 -14.92 -9.19 11.90
CA ILE A 30 -13.71 -9.02 11.07
C ILE A 30 -13.23 -10.31 10.36
N GLY A 31 -14.02 -11.39 10.36
CA GLY A 31 -13.58 -12.68 9.82
C GLY A 31 -13.31 -12.70 8.31
N LYS A 32 -13.88 -11.75 7.57
CA LYS A 32 -13.67 -11.56 6.12
C LYS A 32 -12.76 -10.37 5.80
N LEU A 33 -12.22 -9.69 6.80
CA LEU A 33 -11.36 -8.53 6.61
C LEU A 33 -9.94 -8.98 6.26
N HIS A 34 -9.45 -8.50 5.12
CA HIS A 34 -8.10 -8.77 4.65
C HIS A 34 -7.30 -7.47 4.62
N PHE A 35 -6.14 -7.46 5.27
CA PHE A 35 -5.17 -6.37 5.14
C PHE A 35 -4.15 -6.78 4.07
N GLY A 36 -4.08 -6.00 2.99
CA GLY A 36 -3.06 -6.15 1.96
C GLY A 36 -1.85 -5.29 2.31
N HIS A 37 -0.67 -5.88 2.37
CA HIS A 37 0.58 -5.17 2.64
C HIS A 37 1.48 -5.19 1.41
N CYS A 38 1.87 -4.02 0.90
CA CYS A 38 2.92 -3.94 -0.10
C CYS A 38 4.29 -3.87 0.60
N VAL A 39 4.87 -5.04 0.88
CA VAL A 39 6.19 -5.13 1.53
C VAL A 39 7.27 -5.37 0.47
N TYR A 40 8.37 -4.60 0.53
CA TYR A 40 9.58 -4.94 -0.20
C TYR A 40 10.22 -6.18 0.42
N PRO A 41 10.73 -7.15 -0.36
CA PRO A 41 11.63 -8.16 0.18
C PRO A 41 12.94 -7.48 0.55
N LEU A 42 12.99 -6.85 1.72
CA LEU A 42 14.24 -6.44 2.34
C LEU A 42 14.95 -7.71 2.78
N LEU A 43 16.21 -7.83 2.35
CA LEU A 43 17.18 -8.87 2.68
C LEU A 43 17.56 -8.88 4.18
N SER A 44 16.58 -8.79 5.07
CA SER A 44 16.79 -8.95 6.50
C SER A 44 15.93 -10.12 6.96
N GLY A 45 16.52 -11.31 6.86
CA GLY A 45 16.11 -12.40 7.71
C GLY A 45 16.36 -11.97 9.15
N ASN A 46 15.33 -11.50 9.84
CA ASN A 46 15.12 -11.81 11.25
C ASN A 46 13.78 -11.27 11.75
N THR A 47 13.09 -12.18 12.44
CA THR A 47 11.90 -12.04 13.30
C THR A 47 10.54 -11.93 12.62
N PRO A 48 9.70 -12.99 12.72
CA PRO A 48 8.26 -12.82 12.57
C PRO A 48 7.79 -12.02 13.79
N LEU A 49 7.41 -10.77 13.57
CA LEU A 49 6.72 -9.99 14.57
C LEU A 49 5.37 -10.66 14.83
N THR A 50 5.36 -11.51 15.87
CA THR A 50 4.19 -12.03 16.57
C THR A 50 3.53 -10.87 17.33
N CYS A 51 3.02 -9.86 16.62
CA CYS A 51 2.16 -8.85 17.21
C CYS A 51 0.70 -9.27 17.02
N CYS A 52 0.09 -9.66 18.14
CA CYS A 52 -1.30 -10.04 18.34
C CYS A 52 -1.61 -11.54 18.20
N GLY A 53 -1.87 -12.18 19.34
CA GLY A 53 -2.30 -13.58 19.48
C GLY A 53 -3.72 -13.86 18.98
N TYR A 54 -4.03 -13.46 17.75
CA TYR A 54 -5.16 -14.02 17.00
C TYR A 54 -4.62 -15.08 16.06
N ALA A 55 -5.00 -16.34 16.31
CA ALA A 55 -4.72 -17.48 15.46
C ALA A 55 -5.41 -17.33 14.10
N GLY A 56 -4.81 -16.53 13.21
CA GLY A 56 -5.18 -16.41 11.82
C GLY A 56 -3.92 -16.59 10.98
N LYS A 57 -3.89 -17.63 10.16
CA LYS A 57 -2.80 -17.91 9.21
C LYS A 57 -2.47 -16.64 8.41
N CYS A 58 -1.38 -15.95 8.76
CA CYS A 58 -0.71 -15.06 7.81
C CYS A 58 -0.20 -15.95 6.68
N ARG A 59 -0.94 -15.97 5.57
CA ARG A 59 -0.56 -16.72 4.38
C ARG A 59 0.73 -16.07 3.87
N SER A 60 1.83 -16.81 3.95
CA SER A 60 3.14 -16.45 3.42
C SER A 60 3.12 -16.46 1.89
N GLU A 61 2.34 -15.57 1.29
CA GLU A 61 2.45 -15.22 -0.12
C GLU A 61 2.62 -13.71 -0.18
N THR A 62 3.73 -13.24 0.43
CA THR A 62 4.27 -11.88 0.27
C THR A 62 4.75 -11.72 -1.16
N LEU A 63 3.81 -11.56 -2.08
CA LEU A 63 4.10 -11.10 -3.42
C LEU A 63 3.96 -9.58 -3.40
N SER A 64 5.09 -8.90 -3.31
CA SER A 64 5.24 -7.46 -3.49
C SER A 64 4.54 -7.01 -4.78
N GLU A 65 3.32 -6.47 -4.68
CA GLU A 65 2.49 -6.08 -5.84
C GLU A 65 3.22 -5.06 -6.71
N LEU A 66 3.82 -4.02 -6.11
CA LEU A 66 4.59 -2.99 -6.82
C LEU A 66 5.84 -3.52 -7.56
N VAL A 67 6.43 -4.63 -7.11
CA VAL A 67 7.70 -5.19 -7.65
C VAL A 67 7.46 -6.41 -8.55
N ARG A 68 6.20 -6.87 -8.70
CA ARG A 68 5.89 -7.86 -9.73
C ARG A 68 6.16 -7.23 -11.11
N LYS A 69 6.79 -8.03 -11.98
CA LYS A 69 7.11 -7.62 -13.35
C LYS A 69 5.86 -7.14 -14.12
N GLU A 70 4.73 -7.80 -13.90
CA GLU A 70 3.44 -7.47 -14.52
C GLU A 70 2.94 -6.09 -14.09
N TYR A 71 2.85 -5.86 -12.78
CA TYR A 71 2.42 -4.57 -12.23
C TYR A 71 3.33 -3.43 -12.69
N THR A 72 4.65 -3.63 -12.64
CA THR A 72 5.61 -2.62 -13.13
C THR A 72 5.42 -2.34 -14.62
N PHE A 73 5.16 -3.37 -15.44
CA PHE A 73 4.93 -3.19 -16.86
C PHE A 73 3.63 -2.42 -17.14
N ASP A 74 2.57 -2.70 -16.40
CA ASP A 74 1.30 -1.98 -16.52
C ASP A 74 1.40 -0.52 -16.06
N VAL A 75 2.19 -0.24 -15.02
CA VAL A 75 2.54 1.15 -14.63
C VAL A 75 3.21 1.87 -15.78
N LEU A 76 4.22 1.25 -16.42
CA LEU A 76 4.92 1.85 -17.56
C LEU A 76 3.99 2.05 -18.75
N ARG A 77 3.07 1.11 -19.00
CA ARG A 77 2.05 1.21 -20.04
C ARG A 77 1.11 2.39 -19.78
N LEU A 78 0.61 2.55 -18.55
CA LEU A 78 -0.22 3.70 -18.16
C LEU A 78 0.54 5.01 -18.29
N CYS A 79 1.81 5.05 -17.92
CA CYS A 79 2.65 6.24 -18.11
C CYS A 79 2.74 6.66 -19.60
N GLY A 80 2.68 5.70 -20.53
CA GLY A 80 2.64 5.99 -21.97
C GLY A 80 1.28 6.46 -22.49
N GLN A 81 0.20 6.27 -21.73
CA GLN A 81 -1.17 6.59 -22.13
C GLN A 81 -1.73 7.84 -21.45
N VAL A 82 -1.32 8.10 -20.21
CA VAL A 82 -1.86 9.21 -19.39
C VAL A 82 -1.01 10.46 -19.57
N SER A 83 -1.68 11.59 -19.83
CA SER A 83 -1.00 12.89 -19.91
C SER A 83 -0.60 13.42 -18.52
N GLN A 84 0.48 14.19 -18.45
CA GLN A 84 0.91 14.81 -17.19
C GLN A 84 -0.19 15.70 -16.57
N ARG A 85 -0.98 16.38 -17.41
CA ARG A 85 -2.09 17.24 -16.98
C ARG A 85 -3.16 16.43 -16.27
N ASP A 86 -3.52 15.26 -16.81
CA ASP A 86 -4.56 14.42 -16.24
C ASP A 86 -4.09 13.75 -14.94
N ALA A 87 -2.84 13.27 -14.91
CA ALA A 87 -2.23 12.72 -13.69
C ALA A 87 -2.19 13.78 -12.57
N LEU A 88 -1.80 15.02 -12.88
CA LEU A 88 -1.76 16.11 -11.91
C LEU A 88 -3.15 16.48 -11.41
N ARG A 89 -4.14 16.53 -12.32
CA ARG A 89 -5.54 16.80 -11.96
C ARG A 89 -6.11 15.70 -11.06
N ALA A 90 -5.82 14.43 -11.36
CA ALA A 90 -6.27 13.30 -10.56
C ALA A 90 -5.66 13.28 -9.15
N GLY A 91 -4.41 13.74 -9.00
CA GLY A 91 -3.71 13.82 -7.72
C GLY A 91 -3.94 15.12 -6.94
N ALA A 92 -4.73 16.08 -7.44
CA ALA A 92 -4.76 17.46 -6.91
C ALA A 92 -5.20 17.55 -5.43
N GLU A 93 -6.15 16.72 -5.02
CA GLU A 93 -6.71 16.73 -3.65
C GLU A 93 -6.01 15.76 -2.69
N VAL A 94 -5.24 14.80 -3.23
CA VAL A 94 -4.65 13.71 -2.46
C VAL A 94 -3.14 13.89 -2.26
N VAL A 95 -2.46 14.41 -3.29
CA VAL A 95 -1.02 14.67 -3.24
C VAL A 95 -0.77 16.09 -2.77
N LYS A 96 0.26 16.26 -1.94
CA LYS A 96 0.68 17.59 -1.47
C LYS A 96 1.07 18.47 -2.66
N GLN A 97 0.38 19.60 -2.80
CA GLN A 97 0.67 20.59 -3.85
C GLN A 97 1.95 21.34 -3.53
N VAL A 98 2.86 21.36 -4.51
CA VAL A 98 4.15 22.05 -4.46
C VAL A 98 4.39 22.67 -5.84
N ASP A 99 5.07 23.82 -5.90
CA ASP A 99 5.27 24.58 -7.14
C ASP A 99 5.98 23.76 -8.24
N SER A 100 6.83 22.82 -7.83
CA SER A 100 7.52 21.86 -8.70
C SER A 100 7.16 20.43 -8.28
N PRO A 101 6.10 19.82 -8.85
CA PRO A 101 5.65 18.49 -8.44
C PRO A 101 6.71 17.43 -8.78
N LEU A 102 6.94 16.53 -7.82
CA LEU A 102 7.81 15.37 -8.03
C LEU A 102 7.11 14.34 -8.92
N LEU A 103 7.90 13.58 -9.69
CA LEU A 103 7.38 12.46 -10.49
C LEU A 103 6.55 11.47 -9.65
N SER A 104 6.93 11.26 -8.39
CA SER A 104 6.18 10.40 -7.46
C SER A 104 4.74 10.86 -7.24
N GLY A 105 4.48 12.18 -7.33
CA GLY A 105 3.12 12.73 -7.22
C GLY A 105 2.26 12.44 -8.46
N LEU A 106 2.89 12.38 -9.63
CA LEU A 106 2.21 12.01 -10.89
C LEU A 106 1.93 10.52 -10.99
N LEU A 107 2.81 9.69 -10.42
CA LEU A 107 2.65 8.23 -10.43
C LEU A 107 1.57 7.75 -9.44
N TYR A 108 1.39 8.45 -8.33
CA TYR A 108 0.44 8.06 -7.27
C TYR A 108 -0.97 7.69 -7.78
N PRO A 109 -1.67 8.53 -8.57
CA PRO A 109 -3.00 8.17 -9.09
C PRO A 109 -2.98 6.97 -10.05
N LEU A 110 -1.87 6.73 -10.78
CA LEU A 110 -1.75 5.57 -11.67
C LEU A 110 -1.63 4.27 -10.88
N LEU A 111 -0.82 4.29 -9.81
CA LEU A 111 -0.68 3.16 -8.89
C LEU A 111 -2.01 2.81 -8.24
N GLN A 112 -2.71 3.83 -7.73
CA GLN A 112 -4.01 3.65 -7.10
C GLN A 112 -5.05 3.03 -8.06
N ALA A 113 -5.04 3.40 -9.34
CA ALA A 113 -5.94 2.81 -10.33
C ALA A 113 -5.59 1.35 -10.66
N LEU A 114 -4.31 0.99 -10.67
CA LEU A 114 -3.88 -0.40 -10.87
C LEU A 114 -4.19 -1.27 -9.64
N ASP A 115 -4.12 -0.70 -8.44
CA ASP A 115 -4.43 -1.44 -7.22
C ASP A 115 -5.85 -2.02 -7.26
N GLU A 116 -6.83 -1.35 -7.87
CA GLU A 116 -8.18 -1.90 -8.07
C GLU A 116 -8.16 -3.20 -8.90
N GLN A 117 -7.40 -3.23 -9.99
CA GLN A 117 -7.29 -4.42 -10.84
C GLN A 117 -6.55 -5.57 -10.16
N TYR A 118 -5.46 -5.28 -9.46
CA TYR A 118 -4.60 -6.29 -8.85
C TYR A 118 -5.17 -6.84 -7.53
N LEU A 119 -5.92 -6.01 -6.79
CA LEU A 119 -6.70 -6.44 -5.62
C LEU A 119 -8.02 -7.12 -6.00
N LYS A 120 -8.42 -7.05 -7.28
CA LYS A 120 -9.62 -7.68 -7.85
C LYS A 120 -10.91 -7.23 -7.16
N VAL A 121 -11.01 -5.91 -6.94
CA VAL A 121 -12.17 -5.25 -6.32
C VAL A 121 -13.05 -4.53 -7.34
#